data_AF-F9UDK8-F1
#
_entry.id   AF-F9UDK8-F1
#
_cell.length_a   1.000
_cell.length_b   1.000
_cell.length_c   1.000
_cell.angle_alpha   90.00
_cell.angle_beta   90.00
_cell.angle_gamma   90.00
#
_symmetry.space_group_name_H-M   'P 1'
#
loop_
_entity.id
_entity.type
_entity.pdbx_description
1 polymer ?
#
loop_
_entity_poly.entity_id
_entity_poly.type
_entity_poly.pdbx_seq_one_letter_code
_entity_poly.pdbx_strand_id
1 'polypeptide(L)'
;MKIFLASFTAIAFLSGCALMAPAGPSGKPSETPPRIVFDKDSKLWDNPALFGDVPPELQTIGDAYCQDSGFERAAGYHPKALDENGDLFEGGGYYCVGRKKSDNG
;
A
#
# COMPACT_ATOMS: atom_id res chain seq x y z
N MET A 1 -40.09 -30.24 35.41
CA MET A 1 -39.76 -29.17 36.37
C MET A 1 -39.38 -27.94 35.56
N LYS A 2 -40.06 -26.80 35.77
CA LYS A 2 -39.96 -25.56 34.99
C LYS A 2 -38.68 -24.80 35.34
N ILE A 3 -37.94 -24.28 34.35
CA ILE A 3 -36.96 -23.20 34.56
C ILE A 3 -37.05 -22.19 33.40
N PHE A 4 -37.75 -21.10 33.72
CA PHE A 4 -37.73 -19.70 33.25
C PHE A 4 -37.17 -19.30 31.86
N LEU A 5 -38.08 -18.70 31.08
CA LEU A 5 -37.81 -17.61 30.15
C LEU A 5 -37.27 -16.38 30.91
N ALA A 6 -36.22 -15.77 30.37
CA ALA A 6 -35.98 -14.33 30.50
C ALA A 6 -35.22 -13.83 29.26
N SER A 7 -35.99 -13.49 28.24
CA SER A 7 -35.59 -12.64 27.11
C SER A 7 -35.58 -11.19 27.60
N PHE A 8 -34.48 -10.46 27.41
CA PHE A 8 -34.52 -9.09 26.88
C PHE A 8 -33.13 -8.67 26.42
N THR A 9 -32.95 -8.79 25.11
CA THR A 9 -31.81 -8.40 24.29
C THR A 9 -31.68 -6.88 24.28
N ALA A 10 -30.54 -6.33 24.71
CA ALA A 10 -30.19 -4.92 24.48
C ALA A 10 -28.77 -4.87 23.92
N ILE A 11 -28.62 -5.26 22.65
CA ILE A 11 -27.36 -5.09 21.91
C ILE A 11 -27.40 -3.69 21.29
N ALA A 12 -26.75 -2.73 21.95
CA ALA A 12 -26.47 -1.43 21.38
C ALA A 12 -25.37 -1.58 20.31
N PHE A 13 -25.78 -1.73 19.05
CA PHE A 13 -24.88 -1.59 17.92
C PHE A 13 -24.50 -0.12 17.76
N LEU A 14 -23.35 0.30 18.32
CA LEU A 14 -22.70 1.53 17.87
C LEU A 14 -22.18 1.30 16.45
N SER A 15 -22.95 1.77 15.47
CA SER A 15 -22.53 1.88 14.07
C SER A 15 -21.48 3.00 13.96
N GLY A 16 -20.20 2.64 14.12
CA GLY A 16 -19.10 3.49 13.74
C GLY A 16 -18.87 3.38 12.24
N CYS A 17 -19.22 4.41 11.47
CA CYS A 17 -18.73 4.59 10.11
C CYS A 17 -17.21 4.86 10.18
N ALA A 18 -16.42 3.79 10.17
CA ALA A 18 -15.02 3.90 9.79
C ALA A 18 -15.01 4.29 8.30
N LEU A 19 -14.75 5.56 8.03
CA LEU A 19 -14.35 6.06 6.72
C LEU A 19 -13.14 5.23 6.28
N MET A 20 -13.37 4.26 5.43
CA MET A 20 -12.31 3.50 4.78
C MET A 20 -11.64 4.42 3.78
N ALA A 21 -10.60 5.14 4.22
CA ALA A 21 -9.66 5.74 3.30
C ALA A 21 -9.00 4.60 2.50
N PRO A 22 -8.90 4.71 1.17
CA PRO A 22 -8.20 3.71 0.38
C PRO A 22 -6.75 3.61 0.88
N ALA A 23 -6.27 2.38 1.09
CA ALA A 23 -4.90 2.10 1.48
C ALA A 23 -3.95 2.57 0.37
N GLY A 24 -3.41 3.78 0.51
CA GLY A 24 -2.49 4.39 -0.43
C GLY A 24 -1.50 5.29 0.31
N PRO A 25 -0.46 5.79 -0.39
CA PRO A 25 0.53 6.67 0.20
C PRO A 25 -0.14 7.90 0.81
N SER A 26 0.31 8.31 2.00
CA SER A 26 -0.16 9.55 2.60
C SER A 26 0.93 10.22 3.43
N GLY A 27 1.27 11.47 3.08
CA GLY A 27 2.17 12.31 3.86
C GLY A 27 3.60 11.78 3.85
N LYS A 28 4.15 11.49 5.03
CA LYS A 28 5.55 11.08 5.20
C LYS A 28 5.68 9.55 5.25
N PRO A 29 6.77 8.98 4.69
CA PRO A 29 7.00 7.54 4.75
C PRO A 29 7.04 7.04 6.20
N SER A 30 6.67 5.78 6.39
CA SER A 30 6.75 5.09 7.68
C SER A 30 8.20 4.92 8.15
N GLU A 31 8.41 4.67 9.44
CA GLU A 31 9.72 4.23 9.95
C GLU A 31 10.04 2.79 9.55
N THR A 32 8.99 1.96 9.39
CA THR A 32 9.11 0.59 8.91
C THR A 32 9.17 0.60 7.38
N PRO A 33 10.23 0.05 6.77
CA PRO A 33 10.35 0.07 5.32
C PRO A 33 9.41 -0.94 4.64
N PRO A 34 8.80 -0.59 3.50
CA PRO A 34 8.12 -1.55 2.65
C PRO A 34 9.15 -2.47 1.99
N ARG A 35 8.75 -3.71 1.71
CA ARG A 35 9.60 -4.75 1.12
C ARG A 35 8.92 -5.40 -0.08
N ILE A 36 9.70 -5.76 -1.09
CA ILE A 36 9.22 -6.64 -2.16
C ILE A 36 8.97 -8.05 -1.63
N VAL A 37 7.78 -8.57 -1.88
CA VAL A 37 7.38 -9.95 -1.62
C VAL A 37 6.88 -10.59 -2.92
N PHE A 38 6.96 -11.91 -2.98
CA PHE A 38 6.40 -12.68 -4.08
C PHE A 38 4.99 -13.16 -3.71
N ASP A 39 3.98 -12.78 -4.51
CA ASP A 39 2.65 -13.40 -4.50
C ASP A 39 2.35 -13.99 -5.87
N LYS A 40 2.16 -15.30 -5.95
CA LYS A 40 1.80 -16.05 -7.18
C LYS A 40 2.61 -15.57 -8.41
N ASP A 41 3.93 -15.61 -8.28
CA ASP A 41 4.91 -15.23 -9.30
C ASP A 41 4.99 -13.72 -9.64
N SER A 42 4.28 -12.88 -8.90
CA SER A 42 4.35 -11.42 -9.04
C SER A 42 5.13 -10.79 -7.89
N LYS A 43 6.05 -9.87 -8.22
CA LYS A 43 6.72 -9.01 -7.25
C LYS A 43 5.77 -7.88 -6.85
N LEU A 44 5.44 -7.79 -5.57
CA LEU A 44 4.55 -6.77 -5.02
C LEU A 44 5.20 -6.14 -3.78
N TRP A 45 4.79 -4.91 -3.46
CA TRP A 45 5.07 -4.35 -2.14
C TRP A 45 4.21 -5.06 -1.09
N ASP A 46 4.81 -5.46 0.02
CA ASP A 46 4.13 -6.08 1.14
C ASP A 46 3.03 -5.18 1.74
N ASN A 47 3.30 -3.88 1.84
CA ASN A 47 2.36 -2.91 2.36
C ASN A 47 2.53 -1.51 1.72
N PRO A 48 1.71 -1.19 0.70
CA PRO A 48 1.72 0.12 0.04
C PRO A 48 1.46 1.33 0.96
N ALA A 49 0.80 1.15 2.11
CA ALA A 49 0.51 2.24 3.03
C ALA A 49 1.75 2.74 3.81
N LEU A 50 2.88 2.02 3.71
CA LEU A 50 4.15 2.46 4.32
C LEU A 50 4.84 3.56 3.51
N PHE A 51 4.45 3.75 2.25
CA PHE A 51 4.96 4.82 1.41
C PHE A 51 4.40 6.19 1.83
N GLY A 52 5.24 7.21 1.76
CA GLY A 52 4.81 8.61 1.82
C GLY A 52 4.54 9.16 0.44
N ASP A 53 4.14 10.42 0.38
CA ASP A 53 4.05 11.21 -0.84
C ASP A 53 5.43 11.28 -1.52
N VAL A 54 5.44 11.36 -2.84
CA VAL A 54 6.68 11.53 -3.59
C VAL A 54 7.17 12.98 -3.42
N PRO A 55 8.41 13.21 -2.94
CA PRO A 55 8.97 14.56 -2.89
C PRO A 55 9.00 15.19 -4.29
N PRO A 56 8.69 16.50 -4.44
CA PRO A 56 8.62 17.16 -5.76
C PRO A 56 9.88 16.98 -6.62
N GLU A 57 11.06 16.99 -6.00
CA GLU A 57 12.36 16.79 -6.64
C GLU A 57 12.60 15.36 -7.14
N LEU A 58 11.85 14.38 -6.59
CA LEU A 58 11.92 12.98 -6.97
C LEU A 58 10.81 12.58 -7.95
N GLN A 59 9.77 13.41 -8.14
CA GLN A 59 8.59 13.04 -8.92
C GLN A 59 8.96 12.64 -10.35
N THR A 60 9.78 13.43 -11.04
CA THR A 60 10.19 13.12 -12.43
C THR A 60 10.96 11.81 -12.52
N ILE A 61 11.83 11.53 -11.55
CA ILE A 61 12.63 10.29 -11.53
C ILE A 61 11.73 9.09 -11.20
N GLY A 62 10.86 9.23 -10.21
CA GLY A 62 9.89 8.20 -9.83
C GLY A 62 8.92 7.86 -10.95
N ASP A 63 8.41 8.87 -11.66
CA ASP A 63 7.53 8.67 -12.81
C ASP A 63 8.24 7.90 -13.92
N ALA A 64 9.49 8.25 -14.24
CA ALA A 64 10.29 7.52 -15.23
C ALA A 64 10.50 6.05 -14.84
N TYR A 65 10.81 5.78 -13.56
CA TYR A 65 10.95 4.41 -13.05
C TYR A 65 9.64 3.60 -13.19
N CYS A 66 8.52 4.21 -12.83
CA CYS A 66 7.22 3.57 -12.94
C CYS A 66 6.80 3.33 -14.39
N GLN A 67 7.10 4.27 -15.29
CA GLN A 67 6.81 4.16 -16.71
C GLN A 67 7.65 3.09 -17.41
N ASP A 68 8.92 2.94 -17.04
CA ASP A 68 9.77 1.84 -17.49
C ASP A 68 9.20 0.47 -17.06
N SER A 69 8.59 0.42 -15.88
CA SER A 69 7.84 -0.75 -15.38
C SER A 69 6.43 -0.90 -15.97
N GLY A 70 6.04 -0.04 -16.91
CA GLY A 70 4.77 -0.07 -17.63
C GLY A 70 3.61 0.66 -16.96
N PHE A 71 3.81 1.32 -15.81
CA PHE A 71 2.78 2.09 -15.09
C PHE A 71 2.71 3.55 -15.58
N GLU A 72 1.77 4.34 -15.05
CA GLU A 72 1.60 5.74 -15.50
C GLU A 72 2.53 6.70 -14.75
N ARG A 73 2.66 6.54 -13.43
CA ARG A 73 3.39 7.47 -12.55
C ARG A 73 3.72 6.88 -11.18
N ALA A 74 4.61 7.55 -10.45
CA ALA A 74 4.85 7.30 -9.03
C ALA A 74 3.81 8.06 -8.18
N ALA A 75 3.17 7.34 -7.26
CA ALA A 75 2.24 7.91 -6.27
C ALA A 75 2.80 7.88 -4.85
N GLY A 76 3.86 7.13 -4.58
CA GLY A 76 4.52 7.14 -3.28
C GLY A 76 6.01 6.86 -3.35
N TYR A 77 6.72 7.30 -2.33
CA TYR A 77 8.17 7.12 -2.19
C TYR A 77 8.54 6.66 -0.77
N HIS A 78 9.56 5.81 -0.68
CA HIS A 78 10.16 5.42 0.58
C HIS A 78 11.69 5.33 0.47
N PRO A 79 12.46 6.11 1.24
CA PRO A 79 13.92 6.20 1.08
C PRO A 79 14.68 4.95 1.51
N LYS A 80 14.04 4.09 2.31
CA LYS A 80 14.63 2.83 2.82
C LYS A 80 13.89 1.58 2.33
N ALA A 81 13.19 1.65 1.20
CA ALA A 81 12.49 0.49 0.66
C ALA A 81 13.45 -0.69 0.46
N LEU A 82 12.95 -1.91 0.63
CA LEU A 82 13.74 -3.14 0.59
C LEU A 82 13.37 -4.04 -0.58
N ASP A 83 14.36 -4.72 -1.14
CA ASP A 83 14.18 -5.75 -2.17
C ASP A 83 13.65 -7.08 -1.59
N GLU A 84 13.52 -8.11 -2.44
CA GLU A 84 13.08 -9.43 -1.99
C GLU A 84 14.03 -10.12 -1.00
N ASN A 85 15.30 -9.71 -0.92
CA ASN A 85 16.31 -10.27 -0.02
C ASN A 85 16.34 -9.52 1.32
N GLY A 86 15.75 -8.33 1.37
CA GLY A 86 15.79 -7.43 2.52
C GLY A 86 16.91 -6.39 2.43
N ASP A 87 17.54 -6.25 1.27
CA ASP A 87 18.56 -5.25 0.99
C ASP A 87 17.91 -3.92 0.58
N LEU A 88 18.59 -2.79 0.88
CA LEU A 88 18.09 -1.46 0.54
C LEU A 88 18.13 -1.22 -0.97
N PHE A 89 17.05 -0.66 -1.52
CA PHE A 89 17.11 -0.03 -2.84
C PHE A 89 17.96 1.25 -2.76
N GLU A 90 19.03 1.31 -3.55
CA GLU A 90 19.80 2.53 -3.70
C GLU A 90 18.91 3.64 -4.29
N GLY A 91 18.82 4.78 -3.59
CA GLY A 91 17.91 5.87 -3.96
C GLY A 91 16.45 5.67 -3.55
N GLY A 92 16.12 4.61 -2.79
CA GLY A 92 14.79 4.33 -2.28
C GLY A 92 13.88 3.60 -3.28
N GLY A 93 12.61 3.40 -2.89
CA GLY A 93 11.61 2.71 -3.69
C GLY A 93 10.40 3.59 -4.00
N TYR A 94 9.73 3.28 -5.12
CA TYR A 94 8.53 3.98 -5.58
C TYR A 94 7.31 3.06 -5.61
N TYR A 95 6.18 3.59 -5.18
CA TYR A 95 4.88 2.96 -5.36
C TYR A 95 4.25 3.45 -6.65
N CYS A 96 4.17 2.57 -7.65
CA CYS A 96 3.69 2.88 -8.99
C CYS A 96 2.18 2.65 -9.11
N VAL A 97 1.49 3.55 -9.82
CA VAL A 97 0.04 3.48 -10.05
C VAL A 97 -0.32 3.76 -11.51
N GLY A 98 -1.57 3.50 -11.85
CA GLY A 98 -2.11 3.67 -13.20
C GLY A 98 -2.24 2.33 -13.93
N ARG A 99 -2.75 2.37 -15.17
CA ARG A 99 -2.85 1.16 -15.98
C ARG A 99 -1.46 0.69 -16.37
N LYS A 100 -1.12 -0.55 -15.97
CA LYS A 100 0.04 -1.22 -16.56
C LYS A 100 -0.25 -1.40 -18.04
N LYS A 101 0.60 -0.89 -18.93
CA LYS A 101 0.50 -1.21 -20.36
C LYS A 101 0.72 -2.72 -20.48
N SER A 102 -0.36 -3.47 -20.72
CA SER A 102 -0.24 -4.89 -21.03
C SER A 102 0.57 -5.04 -22.30
N ASP A 103 1.58 -5.93 -22.27
CA ASP A 103 2.14 -6.50 -23.48
C ASP A 103 0.98 -7.11 -24.28
N ASN A 104 0.61 -6.47 -25.40
CA ASN A 104 -0.16 -7.15 -26.44
C ASN A 104 0.80 -8.15 -27.09
N GLY A 105 0.82 -9.38 -26.57
CA GLY A 105 1.30 -10.57 -27.26
C GLY A 105 0.13 -11.45 -27.63
#